data_AF-A0A920CFX8-F1
#
_entry.id   AF-A0A920CFX8-F1
#
_cell.length_a   1.000
_cell.length_b   1.000
_cell.length_c   1.000
_cell.angle_alpha   90.00
_cell.angle_beta   90.00
_cell.angle_gamma   90.00
#
_symmetry.space_group_name_H-M   'P 1'
#
loop_
_entity.id
_entity.type
_entity.pdbx_description
1 polymer ?
#
loop_
_entity_poly.entity_id
_entity_poly.type
_entity_poly.pdbx_seq_one_letter_code
_entity_poly.pdbx_strand_id
1 'polypeptide(L)'
;MTQEANEQGATKELIEFLRSKNEEAKKAGIEQQARFIMSVSYTLGSLIGFDLEPEEYVPMIGSVMESITGGVQSAATHKGVKATFIKVVRD
;
A
#
# COMPACT_ATOMS: atom_id res chain seq x y z
N MET A 1 -24.43 11.12 12.65
CA MET A 1 -23.11 11.24 12.02
C MET A 1 -23.15 10.37 10.77
N THR A 2 -22.93 10.96 9.60
CA THR A 2 -23.00 10.25 8.31
C THR A 2 -21.83 9.28 8.19
N GLN A 3 -22.09 8.14 7.55
CA GLN A 3 -21.17 7.02 7.36
C GLN A 3 -19.79 7.44 6.78
N GLU A 4 -19.78 8.46 5.92
CA GLU A 4 -18.57 9.09 5.36
C GLU A 4 -17.61 9.67 6.42
N ALA A 5 -18.12 10.20 7.54
CA ALA A 5 -17.28 10.74 8.61
C ALA A 5 -16.59 9.63 9.43
N ASN A 6 -17.24 8.47 9.53
CA ASN A 6 -16.68 7.29 10.22
C ASN A 6 -15.62 6.61 9.34
N GLU A 7 -15.85 6.53 8.02
CA GLU A 7 -14.90 5.99 7.05
C GLU A 7 -13.64 6.85 6.92
N GLN A 8 -13.77 8.18 6.93
CA GLN A 8 -12.61 9.09 6.96
C GLN A 8 -11.81 9.00 8.27
N GLY A 9 -12.49 8.83 9.41
CA GLY A 9 -11.86 8.64 10.72
C GLY A 9 -11.09 7.32 10.84
N ALA A 10 -11.76 6.20 10.52
CA ALA A 10 -11.15 4.87 10.59
C ALA A 10 -10.00 4.70 9.58
N THR A 11 -10.14 5.27 8.37
CA THR A 11 -9.06 5.28 7.38
C THR A 11 -7.87 6.08 7.88
N LYS A 12 -8.10 7.21 8.54
CA LYS A 12 -7.03 8.04 9.12
C LYS A 12 -6.31 7.31 10.26
N GLU A 13 -7.04 6.65 11.16
CA GLU A 13 -6.46 5.87 12.26
C GLU A 13 -5.56 4.74 11.75
N LEU A 14 -6.02 3.99 10.75
CA LEU A 14 -5.21 2.92 10.14
C LEU A 14 -3.94 3.47 9.48
N ILE A 15 -4.05 4.59 8.75
CA ILE A 15 -2.90 5.24 8.11
C ILE A 15 -1.91 5.73 9.17
N GLU A 16 -2.38 6.35 10.25
CA GLU A 16 -1.52 6.82 11.34
C GLU A 16 -0.83 5.66 12.06
N PHE A 17 -1.55 4.56 12.30
CA PHE A 17 -0.99 3.34 12.87
C PHE A 17 0.12 2.76 11.99
N LEU A 18 -0.14 2.54 10.70
CA LEU A 18 0.85 2.02 9.75
C LEU A 18 2.06 2.95 9.64
N ARG A 19 1.84 4.27 9.65
CA ARG A 19 2.92 5.26 9.65
C ARG A 19 3.79 5.15 10.90
N SER A 20 3.17 5.07 12.07
CA SER A 20 3.89 4.91 13.34
C SER A 20 4.75 3.64 13.34
N LYS A 21 4.19 2.50 12.91
CA LYS A 21 4.93 1.23 12.81
C LYS A 21 6.04 1.24 11.78
N ASN A 22 5.86 1.94 10.66
CA ASN A 22 6.93 2.15 9.70
C ASN A 22 8.10 2.94 10.31
N GLU A 23 7.82 3.99 11.10
CA GLU A 23 8.86 4.79 11.75
C GLU A 23 9.59 4.01 12.86
N GLU A 24 8.87 3.18 13.63
CA GLU A 24 9.50 2.22 14.57
C GLU A 24 10.44 1.25 13.84
N ALA A 25 9.99 0.67 12.72
CA ALA A 25 10.77 -0.27 11.93
C ALA A 25 12.01 0.40 11.29
N LYS A 26 11.89 1.62 10.77
CA LYS A 26 13.01 2.42 10.25
C LYS A 26 14.09 2.65 11.30
N LYS A 27 13.70 3.00 12.53
CA LYS A 27 14.63 3.23 13.64
C LYS A 27 15.40 1.96 14.03
N ALA A 28 14.79 0.78 13.83
CA ALA A 28 15.42 -0.51 14.09
C ALA A 28 16.35 -0.99 12.95
N GLY A 29 16.32 -0.35 11.77
CA GLY A 29 17.22 -0.61 10.65
C GLY A 29 16.53 -1.13 9.38
N ILE A 30 17.31 -1.22 8.29
CA ILE A 30 16.80 -1.50 6.94
C ILE A 30 16.09 -2.86 6.83
N GLU A 31 16.61 -3.88 7.52
CA GLU A 31 16.02 -5.23 7.55
C GLU A 31 14.63 -5.21 8.21
N GLN A 32 14.49 -4.50 9.32
CA GLN A 32 13.21 -4.41 10.02
C GLN A 32 12.20 -3.58 9.21
N GLN A 33 12.66 -2.51 8.55
CA GLN A 33 11.84 -1.74 7.62
C GLN A 33 11.36 -2.60 6.45
N ALA A 34 12.23 -3.41 5.85
CA ALA A 34 11.87 -4.32 4.77
C ALA A 34 10.82 -5.34 5.22
N ARG A 35 10.99 -5.96 6.40
CA ARG A 35 10.00 -6.87 6.99
C ARG A 35 8.65 -6.21 7.19
N PHE A 36 8.63 -4.99 7.72
CA PHE A 36 7.39 -4.24 7.89
C PHE A 36 6.65 -4.04 6.56
N ILE A 37 7.36 -3.55 5.53
CA ILE A 37 6.77 -3.32 4.20
C ILE A 37 6.27 -4.64 3.60
N MET A 38 7.05 -5.72 3.65
CA MET A 38 6.64 -7.03 3.15
C MET A 38 5.40 -7.56 3.86
N SER A 39 5.32 -7.45 5.19
CA SER A 39 4.15 -7.89 5.95
C SER A 39 2.90 -7.10 5.60
N VAL A 40 3.01 -5.77 5.45
CA VAL A 40 1.86 -4.94 5.03
C VAL A 40 1.41 -5.32 3.62
N SER A 41 2.34 -5.51 2.68
CA SER A 41 2.03 -5.94 1.31
C SER A 41 1.36 -7.30 1.27
N TYR A 42 1.85 -8.28 2.05
CA TYR A 42 1.24 -9.60 2.16
C TYR A 42 -0.18 -9.50 2.71
N THR A 43 -0.38 -8.75 3.80
CA THR A 43 -1.71 -8.56 4.40
C THR A 43 -2.67 -7.93 3.40
N LEU A 44 -2.29 -6.84 2.72
CA LEU A 44 -3.12 -6.21 1.70
C LEU A 44 -3.48 -7.19 0.57
N GLY A 45 -2.52 -7.99 0.10
CA GLY A 45 -2.76 -9.02 -0.92
C GLY A 45 -3.72 -10.11 -0.44
N SER A 46 -3.61 -10.55 0.82
CA SER A 46 -4.46 -11.58 1.39
C SER A 46 -5.92 -11.16 1.61
N LEU A 47 -6.18 -9.84 1.63
CA LEU A 47 -7.53 -9.28 1.74
C LEU A 47 -8.24 -9.15 0.39
N ILE A 48 -7.54 -9.43 -0.72
CA ILE A 48 -8.15 -9.46 -2.04
C ILE A 48 -9.01 -10.72 -2.14
N GLY A 49 -10.32 -10.53 -2.09
CA GLY A 49 -11.30 -11.58 -2.29
C GLY A 49 -11.30 -12.07 -3.73
N PHE A 50 -10.88 -13.31 -3.95
CA PHE A 50 -11.08 -14.04 -5.21
C PHE A 50 -12.42 -14.80 -5.23
N ASP A 51 -13.27 -14.54 -4.24
CA ASP A 51 -14.66 -14.96 -4.17
C ASP A 51 -15.59 -14.08 -5.03
N LEU A 52 -15.05 -13.04 -5.67
CA LEU A 52 -15.72 -12.22 -6.69
C LEU A 52 -15.55 -12.83 -8.09
N GLU A 53 -16.45 -12.48 -9.02
CA GLU A 53 -16.29 -12.90 -10.42
C GLU A 53 -15.02 -12.27 -11.05
N PRO A 54 -14.33 -12.96 -11.98
CA PRO A 54 -13.09 -12.48 -12.60
C PRO A 54 -13.15 -11.07 -13.19
N GLU A 55 -14.30 -10.70 -13.73
CA GLU A 55 -14.55 -9.38 -14.33
C GLU A 55 -14.55 -8.25 -13.28
N GLU A 56 -14.77 -8.59 -12.00
CA GLU A 56 -14.89 -7.62 -10.91
C GLU A 56 -13.55 -7.41 -10.18
N TYR A 57 -12.78 -8.49 -9.92
CA TYR A 57 -11.53 -8.35 -9.17
C TYR A 57 -10.32 -7.95 -10.03
N VAL A 58 -10.29 -8.27 -11.34
CA VAL A 58 -9.13 -7.93 -12.19
C VAL A 58 -8.91 -6.41 -12.29
N PRO A 59 -9.93 -5.57 -12.58
CA PRO A 59 -9.79 -4.11 -12.57
C PRO A 59 -9.42 -3.57 -11.19
N MET A 60 -9.94 -4.16 -10.12
CA MET A 60 -9.63 -3.79 -8.74
C MET A 60 -8.14 -4.04 -8.42
N ILE A 61 -7.62 -5.22 -8.74
CA ILE A 61 -6.19 -5.55 -8.58
C ILE A 61 -5.32 -4.57 -9.37
N GLY A 62 -5.72 -4.23 -10.60
CA GLY A 62 -5.07 -3.21 -11.42
C GLY A 62 -4.93 -1.88 -10.68
N SER A 63 -6.05 -1.38 -10.15
CA SER A 63 -6.15 -0.11 -9.40
C SER A 63 -5.34 -0.12 -8.10
N VAL A 64 -5.32 -1.26 -7.38
CA VAL A 64 -4.49 -1.45 -6.19
C VAL A 64 -3.01 -1.35 -6.55
N MET A 65 -2.57 -2.03 -7.61
CA MET A 65 -1.17 -2.00 -8.05
C MET A 65 -0.76 -0.61 -8.55
N GLU A 66 -1.63 0.10 -9.27
CA GLU A 66 -1.41 1.49 -9.66
C GLU A 66 -1.27 2.41 -8.44
N SER A 67 -2.12 2.27 -7.44
CA SER A 67 -2.05 3.06 -6.21
C SER A 67 -0.75 2.82 -5.43
N ILE A 68 -0.33 1.56 -5.31
CA ILE A 68 0.95 1.18 -4.66
C ILE A 68 2.13 1.81 -5.41
N THR A 69 2.19 1.62 -6.74
CA THR A 69 3.29 2.14 -7.56
C THR A 69 3.32 3.67 -7.59
N GLY A 70 2.17 4.33 -7.65
CA GLY A 70 2.04 5.79 -7.54
C GLY A 70 2.54 6.32 -6.18
N GLY A 71 2.27 5.61 -5.09
CA GLY A 71 2.81 5.93 -3.76
C GLY A 71 4.33 5.86 -3.70
N VAL A 72 4.94 4.82 -4.29
CA VAL A 72 6.40 4.67 -4.40
C VAL A 72 7.01 5.80 -5.23
N GLN A 73 6.42 6.10 -6.39
CA GLN A 73 6.90 7.18 -7.26
C GLN A 73 6.81 8.55 -6.57
N SER A 74 5.70 8.83 -5.88
CA SER A 74 5.51 10.08 -5.14
C SER A 74 6.56 10.22 -4.02
N ALA A 75 6.80 9.16 -3.25
CA ALA A 75 7.82 9.14 -2.21
C ALA A 75 9.24 9.34 -2.77
N ALA A 76 9.58 8.66 -3.87
CA ALA A 76 10.86 8.80 -4.55
C ALA A 76 11.07 10.24 -5.06
N THR A 77 10.06 10.81 -5.70
CA THR A 77 10.08 12.19 -6.22
C THR A 77 10.28 13.20 -5.09
N HIS A 78 9.52 13.07 -4.00
CA HIS A 78 9.63 13.94 -2.83
C HIS A 78 11.01 13.87 -2.15
N LYS A 79 11.69 12.72 -2.26
CA LYS A 79 13.06 12.52 -1.75
C LYS A 79 14.15 12.82 -2.77
N GLY A 80 13.81 13.33 -3.95
CA GLY A 80 14.77 13.68 -5.01
C GLY A 80 15.45 12.47 -5.64
N VAL A 81 14.89 11.26 -5.49
CA VAL A 81 15.43 10.04 -6.09
C VAL A 81 15.11 10.06 -7.59
N LYS A 82 16.16 10.12 -8.43
CA LYS A 82 16.04 10.02 -9.89
C LYS A 82 16.11 8.55 -10.29
N ALA A 83 14.96 7.86 -10.24
CA ALA A 83 14.83 6.47 -10.64
C ALA A 83 13.63 6.27 -11.57
N THR A 84 13.77 5.33 -12.51
CA THR A 84 12.67 4.85 -13.36
C THR A 84 12.18 3.52 -12.81
N PHE A 85 10.88 3.44 -12.50
CA PHE A 85 10.23 2.20 -12.09
C PHE A 85 9.48 1.60 -13.28
N ILE A 86 9.72 0.33 -13.59
CA ILE A 86 9.03 -0.39 -14.66
C ILE A 86 8.18 -1.49 -14.02
N LYS A 87 6.86 -1.43 -14.22
CA LYS A 87 5.95 -2.52 -13.87
C LYS A 87 5.95 -3.52 -15.03
N VAL A 88 6.28 -4.79 -14.73
CA VAL A 88 6.16 -5.90 -15.69
C VAL A 88 5.01 -6.78 -15.25
N VAL A 89 3.99 -6.91 -16.10
CA VAL A 89 2.91 -7.88 -15.94
C VAL A 89 3.17 -9.01 -16.94
N ARG A 90 3.08 -10.26 -16.51
CA ARG A 90 3.15 -11.43 -17.39
C ARG A 90 1.74 -11.99 -17.53
N ASP A 91 1.37 -12.30 -18.76
CA ASP A 91 0.14 -13.00 -19.12
C ASP A 91 0.13 -14.44 -18.57
#